data_AF-A0A1H2AXS4-F1
#
_entry.id   AF-A0A1H2AXS4-F1
#
_cell.length_a   1.000
_cell.length_b   1.000
_cell.length_c   1.000
_cell.angle_alpha   90.00
_cell.angle_beta   90.00
_cell.angle_gamma   90.00
#
_symmetry.space_group_name_H-M   'P 1'
#
loop_
_entity.id
_entity.type
_entity.pdbx_description
1 polymer ?
#
loop_
_entity_poly.entity_id
_entity_poly.type
_entity_poly.pdbx_seq_one_letter_code
_entity_poly.pdbx_strand_id
1 'polypeptide(L)'
;MWRVVTILLVLLIMAAVRVWNRRGPARAQPFTGPIAAFTLVAVSSLTPGPAGLTLSGWWYAGAAALLVTVGYGVALMIPAARRALAVPSFEHPVRTALIGVPLSTVIFEEVAFRGVLWELLYRDHGVVGAYLITALLFGLWHLPVTREVVFTTLAGVALSFLRHAGGGVLAPFVLHWTANGLGILASAWVRRSAQPDSGRPG
;
A
#
# COMPACT_ATOMS: atom_id res chain seq x y z
N MET A 1 18.21 21.55 10.42
CA MET A 1 19.04 20.41 10.86
C MET A 1 18.20 19.27 11.43
N TRP A 2 17.35 19.51 12.44
CA TRP A 2 16.53 18.45 13.07
C TRP A 2 15.63 17.66 12.10
N ARG A 3 14.88 18.32 11.20
CA ARG A 3 14.01 17.63 10.22
C ARG A 3 14.76 16.71 9.26
N VAL A 4 15.93 17.12 8.78
CA VAL A 4 16.79 16.28 7.92
C VAL A 4 17.22 15.03 8.68
N VAL A 5 17.62 15.17 9.96
CA VAL A 5 17.93 14.02 10.82
C VAL A 5 16.71 13.11 11.00
N THR A 6 15.52 13.67 11.21
CA THR A 6 14.26 12.90 11.30
C THR A 6 13.97 12.14 10.00
N ILE A 7 14.11 12.78 8.83
CA ILE A 7 13.91 12.14 7.53
C ILE A 7 14.91 10.98 7.36
N LEU A 8 16.19 11.20 7.67
CA LEU A 8 17.21 10.15 7.59
C LEU A 8 16.90 8.98 8.55
N LEU A 9 16.44 9.27 9.76
CA LEU A 9 16.01 8.25 10.73
C LEU A 9 14.79 7.46 10.23
N VAL A 10 13.79 8.14 9.69
CA VAL A 10 12.60 7.51 9.09
C VAL A 10 13.02 6.58 7.94
N LEU A 11 13.88 7.06 7.03
CA LEU A 11 14.40 6.25 5.92
C LEU A 11 15.21 5.06 6.41
N LEU A 12 16.00 5.21 7.47
CA LEU A 12 16.75 4.11 8.09
C LEU A 12 15.81 3.04 8.67
N ILE A 13 14.78 3.44 9.40
CA ILE A 13 13.77 2.51 9.94
C ILE A 13 13.05 1.80 8.79
N MET A 14 12.67 2.53 7.74
CA MET A 14 12.07 1.92 6.55
C MET A 14 13.00 0.91 5.89
N ALA A 15 14.29 1.23 5.73
CA ALA A 15 15.28 0.28 5.21
C ALA A 15 15.39 -0.98 6.09
N ALA A 16 15.37 -0.83 7.42
CA ALA A 16 15.37 -1.95 8.35
C ALA A 16 14.10 -2.82 8.22
N VAL A 17 12.92 -2.19 8.12
CA VAL A 17 11.65 -2.89 7.87
C VAL A 17 11.70 -3.64 6.54
N ARG A 18 12.30 -3.06 5.50
CA ARG A 18 12.46 -3.74 4.20
C ARG A 18 13.34 -4.98 4.30
N VAL A 19 14.45 -4.88 5.04
CA VAL A 19 15.33 -6.03 5.30
C VAL A 19 14.58 -7.10 6.10
N TRP A 20 13.83 -6.69 7.12
CA TRP A 20 12.98 -7.58 7.92
C TRP A 20 11.92 -8.28 7.07
N ASN A 21 11.22 -7.57 6.19
CA ASN A 21 10.21 -8.17 5.32
C ASN A 21 10.79 -9.19 4.33
N ARG A 22 12.08 -9.06 3.98
CA ARG A 22 12.78 -10.02 3.09
C ARG A 22 13.38 -11.22 3.81
N ARG A 23 13.83 -11.06 5.06
CA ARG A 23 14.61 -12.10 5.79
C ARG A 23 13.90 -12.68 7.01
N GLY A 24 12.95 -11.93 7.58
CA GLY A 24 12.22 -12.28 8.78
C GLY A 24 11.05 -13.23 8.51
N PRO A 25 10.45 -13.80 9.57
CA PRO A 25 9.34 -14.73 9.45
C PRO A 25 8.06 -14.03 8.96
N ALA A 26 7.51 -14.49 7.84
CA ALA A 26 6.29 -13.92 7.24
C ALA A 26 5.10 -13.84 8.20
N ARG A 27 4.99 -14.80 9.13
CA ARG A 27 3.91 -14.84 10.14
C ARG A 27 3.96 -13.69 11.15
N ALA A 28 5.12 -13.05 11.34
CA ALA A 28 5.27 -11.92 12.24
C ALA A 28 4.93 -10.57 11.58
N GLN A 29 4.92 -10.52 10.24
CA GLN A 29 4.74 -9.28 9.48
C GLN A 29 3.43 -8.52 9.79
N PRO A 30 2.28 -9.18 10.00
CA PRO A 30 1.05 -8.51 10.42
C PRO A 30 1.16 -7.77 11.76
N PHE A 31 2.13 -8.12 12.61
CA PHE A 31 2.36 -7.45 13.88
C PHE A 31 3.48 -6.41 13.76
N THR A 32 4.56 -6.73 13.05
CA THR A 32 5.69 -5.81 12.89
C THR A 32 5.36 -4.61 12.02
N GLY A 33 4.44 -4.73 11.05
CA GLY A 33 3.98 -3.63 10.21
C GLY A 33 3.36 -2.48 11.02
N PRO A 34 2.30 -2.72 11.82
CA PRO A 34 1.68 -1.67 12.63
C PRO A 34 2.61 -1.13 13.73
N ILE A 35 3.45 -1.99 14.32
CA ILE A 35 4.47 -1.55 15.28
C ILE A 35 5.44 -0.57 14.61
N ALA A 36 5.97 -0.91 13.44
CA ALA A 36 6.89 -0.03 12.71
C ALA A 36 6.21 1.28 12.29
N ALA A 37 4.94 1.23 11.87
CA ALA A 37 4.15 2.44 11.56
C ALA A 37 4.04 3.36 12.79
N PHE A 38 3.71 2.79 13.95
CA PHE A 38 3.67 3.51 15.21
C PHE A 38 5.04 4.10 15.58
N THR A 39 6.12 3.32 15.43
CA THR A 39 7.49 3.79 15.67
C THR A 39 7.83 4.99 14.79
N LEU A 40 7.49 4.97 13.50
CA LEU A 40 7.73 6.10 12.58
C LEU A 40 7.03 7.37 13.06
N VAL A 41 5.77 7.26 13.49
CA VAL A 41 5.02 8.41 14.03
C VAL A 41 5.70 8.93 15.30
N ALA A 42 6.05 8.03 16.24
CA ALA A 42 6.70 8.39 17.49
C ALA A 42 8.03 9.12 17.28
N VAL A 43 8.94 8.60 16.45
CA VAL A 43 10.24 9.22 16.20
C VAL A 43 10.15 10.50 15.37
N SER A 44 9.08 10.65 14.58
CA SER A 44 8.83 11.89 13.83
C SER A 44 8.32 13.04 14.71
N SER A 45 7.86 12.73 15.93
CA SER A 45 7.22 13.69 16.84
C SER A 45 6.02 14.42 16.23
N LEU A 46 5.42 13.88 15.17
CA LEU A 46 4.20 14.41 14.57
C LEU A 46 3.01 14.06 15.46
N THR A 47 2.11 15.01 15.66
CA THR A 47 0.79 14.72 16.20
C THR A 47 -0.06 14.01 15.13
N PRO A 48 -1.13 13.28 15.52
CA PRO A 48 -1.96 12.53 14.58
C PRO A 48 -2.55 13.35 13.42
N GLY A 49 -2.93 14.61 13.66
CA GLY A 49 -3.50 15.50 12.65
C GLY A 49 -2.56 15.75 11.46
N PRO A 50 -1.37 16.34 11.67
CA PRO A 50 -0.37 16.53 10.62
C PRO A 50 0.12 15.22 9.97
N ALA A 51 0.25 14.14 10.74
CA ALA A 51 0.54 12.82 10.18
C ALA A 51 -0.62 12.24 9.36
N GLY A 52 -1.73 12.97 9.19
CA GLY A 52 -2.88 12.56 8.40
C GLY A 52 -3.64 11.37 9.01
N LEU A 53 -3.41 11.04 10.28
CA LEU A 53 -4.07 9.94 11.01
C LEU A 53 -5.47 10.37 11.45
N THR A 54 -6.31 10.68 10.48
CA THR A 54 -7.68 11.15 10.64
C THR A 54 -8.61 10.37 9.71
N LEU A 55 -9.92 10.43 9.97
CA LEU A 55 -10.95 9.85 9.10
C LEU A 55 -11.45 10.82 8.02
N SER A 56 -10.69 11.89 7.76
CA SER A 56 -11.01 12.85 6.70
C SER A 56 -10.91 12.22 5.32
N GLY A 57 -11.63 12.79 4.35
CA GLY A 57 -11.62 12.30 2.97
C GLY A 57 -12.36 10.98 2.78
N TRP A 58 -13.31 10.63 3.64
CA TRP A 58 -14.10 9.38 3.53
C TRP A 58 -14.80 9.23 2.18
N TRP A 59 -15.23 10.32 1.55
CA TRP A 59 -15.85 10.29 0.22
C TRP A 59 -14.85 9.95 -0.87
N TYR A 60 -13.61 10.46 -0.78
CA TYR A 60 -12.52 10.05 -1.66
C TYR A 60 -12.19 8.56 -1.45
N ALA A 61 -12.23 8.09 -0.21
CA ALA A 61 -12.03 6.67 0.12
C ALA A 61 -13.11 5.79 -0.53
N GLY A 62 -14.38 6.16 -0.42
CA GLY A 62 -15.49 5.46 -1.06
C GLY A 62 -15.39 5.48 -2.60
N ALA A 63 -15.10 6.64 -3.19
CA ALA A 63 -14.91 6.78 -4.63
C ALA A 63 -13.72 5.95 -5.14
N ALA A 64 -12.60 5.93 -4.40
CA ALA A 64 -11.43 5.13 -4.69
C ALA A 64 -11.73 3.63 -4.66
N ALA A 65 -12.42 3.15 -3.62
CA ALA A 65 -12.84 1.75 -3.51
C ALA A 65 -13.73 1.34 -4.67
N LEU A 66 -14.72 2.18 -5.02
CA LEU A 66 -15.62 1.94 -6.14
C LEU A 66 -14.85 1.88 -7.46
N LEU A 67 -13.98 2.86 -7.73
CA LEU A 67 -13.19 2.94 -8.95
C LEU A 67 -12.32 1.69 -9.15
N VAL A 68 -11.63 1.24 -8.10
CA VAL A 68 -10.78 0.04 -8.15
C VAL A 68 -11.64 -1.21 -8.35
N THR A 69 -12.78 -1.31 -7.67
CA THR A 69 -13.70 -2.44 -7.81
C THR A 69 -14.24 -2.56 -9.24
N VAL A 70 -14.68 -1.44 -9.83
CA VAL A 70 -15.12 -1.38 -11.22
C VAL A 70 -13.96 -1.74 -12.17
N GLY A 71 -12.77 -1.21 -11.93
CA GLY A 71 -11.58 -1.52 -12.71
C GLY A 71 -11.25 -3.02 -12.73
N TYR A 72 -11.30 -3.69 -11.58
CA TYR A 72 -11.15 -5.15 -11.52
C TYR A 72 -12.29 -5.88 -12.22
N GLY A 73 -13.54 -5.43 -12.07
CA GLY A 73 -14.68 -5.98 -12.79
C GLY A 73 -14.48 -5.95 -14.31
N VAL A 74 -14.06 -4.80 -14.85
CA VAL A 74 -13.73 -4.64 -16.28
C VAL A 74 -12.53 -5.51 -16.68
N ALA A 75 -11.46 -5.54 -15.90
CA ALA A 75 -10.29 -6.37 -16.17
C ALA A 75 -10.66 -7.87 -16.22
N LEU A 76 -11.57 -8.31 -15.35
CA LEU A 76 -12.09 -9.67 -15.36
C LEU A 76 -13.00 -9.97 -16.56
N MET A 77 -13.43 -8.98 -17.35
CA MET A 77 -14.14 -9.22 -18.61
C MET A 77 -13.18 -9.38 -19.80
N ILE A 78 -11.95 -8.87 -19.70
CA ILE A 78 -10.97 -8.90 -20.80
C ILE A 78 -10.08 -10.16 -20.68
N PRO A 79 -10.04 -11.06 -21.68
CA PRO A 79 -9.27 -12.32 -21.58
C PRO A 79 -7.77 -12.13 -21.34
N ALA A 80 -7.16 -11.10 -21.95
CA ALA A 80 -5.75 -10.78 -21.73
C ALA A 80 -5.47 -10.36 -20.28
N ALA A 81 -6.32 -9.49 -19.71
CA ALA A 81 -6.19 -9.03 -18.33
C ALA A 81 -6.49 -10.15 -17.32
N ARG A 82 -7.51 -11.00 -17.57
CA ARG A 82 -7.76 -12.22 -16.78
C ARG A 82 -6.51 -13.10 -16.68
N ARG A 83 -5.82 -13.34 -17.81
CA ARG A 83 -4.58 -14.13 -17.82
C ARG A 83 -3.47 -13.46 -17.00
N ALA A 84 -3.32 -12.14 -17.10
CA ALA A 84 -2.35 -11.41 -16.30
C ALA A 84 -2.64 -11.47 -14.78
N LEU A 85 -3.90 -11.61 -14.39
CA LEU A 85 -4.31 -11.76 -13.00
C LEU A 85 -4.06 -13.16 -12.43
N ALA A 86 -3.76 -14.17 -13.24
CA ALA A 86 -3.66 -15.58 -12.81
C ALA A 86 -2.36 -15.95 -12.06
N VAL A 87 -1.80 -15.03 -11.25
CA VAL A 87 -0.51 -15.19 -10.52
C VAL A 87 -0.57 -14.40 -9.20
N PRO A 88 0.15 -14.74 -8.11
CA PRO A 88 0.55 -16.05 -7.57
C PRO A 88 -0.61 -16.82 -6.91
N SER A 89 -0.41 -18.09 -6.53
CA SER A 89 -1.38 -18.85 -5.72
C SER A 89 -1.30 -18.48 -4.25
N PHE A 90 -2.44 -18.27 -3.61
CA PHE A 90 -2.55 -18.00 -2.18
C PHE A 90 -3.31 -19.14 -1.49
N GLU A 91 -2.75 -19.70 -0.42
CA GLU A 91 -3.40 -20.78 0.36
C GLU A 91 -4.71 -20.30 1.01
N HIS A 92 -4.70 -19.08 1.56
CA HIS A 92 -5.84 -18.47 2.24
C HIS A 92 -6.15 -17.07 1.71
N PRO A 93 -6.63 -16.93 0.46
CA PRO A 93 -6.70 -15.64 -0.24
C PRO A 93 -7.55 -14.60 0.49
N VAL A 94 -8.68 -14.99 1.09
CA VAL A 94 -9.55 -14.08 1.85
C VAL A 94 -8.84 -13.56 3.10
N ARG A 95 -8.21 -14.45 3.89
CA ARG A 95 -7.45 -14.07 5.09
C ARG A 95 -6.26 -13.18 4.72
N THR A 96 -5.54 -13.51 3.64
CA THR A 96 -4.43 -12.70 3.15
C THR A 96 -4.92 -11.32 2.72
N ALA A 97 -5.99 -11.23 1.94
CA ALA A 97 -6.53 -9.95 1.45
C ALA A 97 -7.09 -9.06 2.57
N LEU A 98 -7.83 -9.64 3.54
CA LEU A 98 -8.55 -8.87 4.55
C LEU A 98 -7.75 -8.60 5.82
N ILE A 99 -6.74 -9.43 6.14
CA ILE A 99 -5.97 -9.31 7.39
C ILE A 99 -4.48 -9.19 7.08
N GLY A 100 -3.94 -10.08 6.25
CA GLY A 100 -2.51 -10.13 5.95
C GLY A 100 -2.00 -8.84 5.32
N VAL A 101 -2.59 -8.44 4.19
CA VAL A 101 -2.24 -7.24 3.41
C VAL A 101 -2.36 -5.95 4.21
N PRO A 102 -3.52 -5.62 4.83
CA PRO A 102 -3.65 -4.33 5.50
C PRO A 102 -2.65 -4.21 6.65
N LEU A 103 -2.46 -5.27 7.44
CA LEU A 103 -1.58 -5.22 8.60
C LEU A 103 -0.08 -5.29 8.23
N SER A 104 0.29 -6.17 7.29
CA SER A 104 1.72 -6.39 6.96
C SER A 104 2.28 -5.32 6.04
N THR A 105 1.43 -4.71 5.21
CA THR A 105 1.85 -3.84 4.11
C THR A 105 1.20 -2.46 4.21
N VAL A 106 -0.12 -2.37 4.07
CA VAL A 106 -0.79 -1.10 3.78
C VAL A 106 -0.66 -0.10 4.93
N ILE A 107 -0.88 -0.54 6.18
CA ILE A 107 -0.74 0.35 7.35
C ILE A 107 0.66 0.96 7.38
N PHE A 108 1.69 0.12 7.27
CA PHE A 108 3.07 0.59 7.33
C PHE A 108 3.38 1.55 6.18
N GLU A 109 3.05 1.18 4.95
CA GLU A 109 3.40 1.98 3.78
C GLU A 109 2.64 3.31 3.76
N GLU A 110 1.33 3.33 4.03
CA GLU A 110 0.59 4.60 4.00
C GLU A 110 0.97 5.52 5.15
N VAL A 111 1.24 4.98 6.35
CA VAL A 111 1.76 5.80 7.47
C VAL A 111 3.17 6.32 7.15
N ALA A 112 4.05 5.50 6.61
CA ALA A 112 5.42 5.90 6.29
C ALA A 112 5.46 6.96 5.18
N PHE A 113 4.81 6.69 4.04
CA PHE A 113 4.92 7.53 2.86
C PHE A 113 3.96 8.71 2.86
N ARG A 114 2.69 8.54 3.28
CA ARG A 114 1.62 9.56 3.17
C ARG A 114 1.32 10.23 4.50
N GLY A 115 1.68 9.59 5.61
CA GLY A 115 1.64 10.20 6.93
C GLY A 115 2.91 10.99 7.23
N VAL A 116 3.99 10.27 7.53
CA VAL A 116 5.22 10.84 8.08
C VAL A 116 6.07 11.52 7.00
N LEU A 117 6.52 10.81 5.97
CA LEU A 117 7.41 11.39 4.95
C LEU A 117 6.73 12.53 4.19
N TRP A 118 5.47 12.35 3.78
CA TRP A 118 4.73 13.39 3.06
C TRP A 118 4.66 14.68 3.87
N GLU A 119 4.33 14.64 5.17
CA GLU A 119 4.24 15.83 6.00
C GLU A 119 5.61 16.47 6.25
N LEU A 120 6.65 15.67 6.48
CA LEU A 120 8.02 16.18 6.64
C LEU A 120 8.50 16.90 5.37
N LEU A 121 8.28 16.29 4.20
CA LEU A 121 8.68 16.85 2.90
C LEU A 121 7.79 18.03 2.49
N TYR A 122 6.50 18.02 2.83
CA TYR A 122 5.60 19.14 2.57
C TYR A 122 6.06 20.41 3.26
N ARG A 123 6.57 20.31 4.50
CA ARG A 123 7.06 21.47 5.25
C ARG A 123 8.35 22.08 4.72
N ASP A 124 9.17 21.28 4.04
CA ASP A 124 10.50 21.72 3.57
C ASP A 124 10.49 22.03 2.06
N HIS A 125 9.60 21.40 1.28
CA HIS A 125 9.57 21.48 -0.19
C HIS A 125 8.19 21.79 -0.79
N GLY A 126 7.17 22.03 0.05
CA GLY A 126 5.81 22.29 -0.38
C GLY A 126 5.11 21.07 -0.99
N VAL A 127 3.92 21.30 -1.54
CA VAL A 127 3.07 20.23 -2.09
C VAL A 127 3.73 19.47 -3.24
N VAL A 128 4.37 20.17 -4.17
CA VAL A 128 4.98 19.54 -5.35
C VAL A 128 6.15 18.63 -4.93
N GLY A 129 7.01 19.10 -4.02
CA GLY A 129 8.12 18.30 -3.49
C GLY A 129 7.63 17.06 -2.74
N ALA A 130 6.59 17.21 -1.91
CA ALA A 130 5.98 16.08 -1.20
C ALA A 130 5.46 15.01 -2.17
N TYR A 131 4.77 15.40 -3.24
CA TYR A 131 4.28 14.46 -4.26
C TYR A 131 5.42 13.74 -4.96
N LEU A 132 6.36 14.49 -5.55
CA LEU A 132 7.39 13.90 -6.41
C LEU A 132 8.34 13.01 -5.62
N ILE A 133 8.80 13.48 -4.45
CA ILE A 133 9.79 12.74 -3.65
C ILE A 133 9.15 11.51 -3.02
N THR A 134 7.96 11.61 -2.41
CA THR A 134 7.33 10.43 -1.80
C THR A 134 6.89 9.40 -2.84
N ALA A 135 6.41 9.82 -4.01
CA ALA A 135 6.07 8.91 -5.10
C ALA A 135 7.30 8.18 -5.66
N LEU A 136 8.42 8.88 -5.83
CA LEU A 136 9.67 8.26 -6.27
C LEU A 136 10.19 7.26 -5.22
N LEU A 137 10.24 7.66 -3.94
CA LEU A 137 10.66 6.78 -2.85
C LEU A 137 9.74 5.55 -2.73
N PHE A 138 8.44 5.72 -2.92
CA PHE A 138 7.46 4.63 -2.95
C PHE A 138 7.70 3.70 -4.14
N GLY A 139 8.09 4.22 -5.31
CA GLY A 139 8.54 3.37 -6.43
C GLY A 139 9.77 2.55 -6.09
N LEU A 140 10.82 3.20 -5.56
CA LEU A 140 12.09 2.56 -5.22
C LEU A 140 11.97 1.50 -4.10
N TRP A 141 10.97 1.65 -3.23
CA TRP A 141 10.57 0.67 -2.23
C TRP A 141 10.28 -0.72 -2.85
N HIS A 142 9.79 -0.76 -4.09
CA HIS A 142 9.39 -1.98 -4.81
C HIS A 142 10.51 -2.62 -5.65
N LEU A 143 11.74 -2.10 -5.61
CA LEU A 143 12.89 -2.79 -6.21
C LEU A 143 13.06 -4.22 -5.66
N PRO A 144 13.63 -5.17 -6.44
CA PRO A 144 14.32 -4.97 -7.73
C PRO A 144 13.42 -5.06 -8.98
N VAL A 145 12.09 -5.17 -8.84
CA VAL A 145 11.22 -5.39 -10.01
C VAL A 145 10.99 -4.07 -10.75
N THR A 146 11.78 -3.77 -11.78
CA THR A 146 11.79 -2.45 -12.46
C THR A 146 10.43 -2.02 -13.01
N ARG A 147 9.64 -2.94 -13.59
CA ARG A 147 8.28 -2.63 -14.08
C ARG A 147 7.34 -2.19 -12.95
N GLU A 148 7.52 -2.75 -11.75
CA GLU A 148 6.74 -2.38 -10.58
C GLU A 148 7.14 -0.99 -10.09
N VAL A 149 8.42 -0.60 -10.21
CA VAL A 149 8.87 0.74 -9.82
C VAL A 149 8.11 1.84 -10.57
N VAL A 150 8.01 1.75 -11.90
CA VAL A 150 7.29 2.77 -12.70
C VAL A 150 5.81 2.81 -12.32
N PHE A 151 5.16 1.65 -12.26
CA PHE A 151 3.75 1.54 -11.89
C PHE A 151 3.47 2.07 -10.48
N THR A 152 4.30 1.69 -9.52
CA THR A 152 4.15 2.09 -8.12
C THR A 152 4.53 3.56 -7.91
N THR A 153 5.46 4.14 -8.66
CA THR A 153 5.66 5.60 -8.65
C THR A 153 4.41 6.34 -9.11
N LEU A 154 3.76 5.91 -10.20
CA LEU A 154 2.51 6.51 -10.66
C LEU A 154 1.38 6.31 -9.63
N ALA A 155 1.28 5.13 -9.02
CA ALA A 155 0.36 4.88 -7.92
C ALA A 155 0.66 5.79 -6.70
N GLY A 156 1.94 6.03 -6.40
CA GLY A 156 2.39 6.92 -5.34
C GLY A 156 1.97 8.37 -5.57
N VAL A 157 1.92 8.84 -6.83
CA VAL A 157 1.33 10.14 -7.18
C VAL A 157 -0.17 10.16 -6.87
N ALA A 158 -0.91 9.15 -7.30
CA ALA A 158 -2.35 9.05 -7.03
C ALA A 158 -2.66 8.96 -5.51
N LEU A 159 -1.86 8.20 -4.76
CA LEU A 159 -2.00 8.07 -3.31
C LEU A 159 -1.64 9.38 -2.58
N SER A 160 -0.62 10.10 -3.06
CA SER A 160 -0.29 11.45 -2.56
C SER A 160 -1.38 12.46 -2.89
N PHE A 161 -2.03 12.32 -4.05
CA PHE A 161 -3.21 13.10 -4.39
C PHE A 161 -4.34 12.89 -3.40
N LEU A 162 -4.70 11.64 -3.14
CA LEU A 162 -5.75 11.32 -2.16
C LEU A 162 -5.40 11.79 -0.75
N ARG A 163 -4.13 11.70 -0.34
CA ARG A 163 -3.65 12.26 0.94
C ARG A 163 -3.84 13.77 1.02
N HIS A 164 -3.50 14.49 -0.05
CA HIS A 164 -3.60 15.95 -0.08
C HIS A 164 -5.07 16.41 -0.15
N ALA A 165 -5.83 15.85 -1.09
CA ALA A 165 -7.22 16.22 -1.34
C ALA A 165 -8.16 15.79 -0.19
N GLY A 166 -7.89 14.62 0.41
CA GLY A 166 -8.67 14.07 1.52
C GLY A 166 -8.25 14.61 2.90
N GLY A 167 -7.06 15.19 3.04
CA GLY A 167 -6.55 15.70 4.32
C GLY A 167 -6.02 14.62 5.28
N GLY A 168 -6.05 13.35 4.90
CA GLY A 168 -5.65 12.23 5.75
C GLY A 168 -5.27 10.97 4.96
N VAL A 169 -4.81 9.95 5.67
CA VAL A 169 -4.35 8.68 5.07
C VAL A 169 -5.48 7.70 4.78
N LEU A 170 -6.72 7.98 5.19
CA LEU A 170 -7.87 7.08 4.99
C LEU A 170 -8.12 6.78 3.50
N ALA A 171 -8.21 7.81 2.66
CA ALA A 171 -8.44 7.64 1.23
C ALA A 171 -7.33 6.84 0.51
N PRO A 172 -6.04 7.16 0.67
CA PRO A 172 -4.99 6.34 0.06
C PRO A 172 -4.91 4.94 0.69
N PHE A 173 -5.16 4.78 1.99
CA PHE A 173 -5.26 3.47 2.63
C PHE A 173 -6.32 2.59 1.97
N VAL A 174 -7.53 3.13 1.78
CA VAL A 174 -8.62 2.37 1.16
C VAL A 174 -8.30 2.05 -0.30
N LEU A 175 -7.81 3.02 -1.09
CA LEU A 175 -7.41 2.74 -2.48
C LEU A 175 -6.37 1.60 -2.54
N HIS A 176 -5.32 1.71 -1.72
CA HIS A 176 -4.20 0.80 -1.72
C HIS A 176 -4.60 -0.59 -1.22
N TRP A 177 -5.38 -0.67 -0.14
CA TRP A 177 -5.90 -1.93 0.38
C TRP A 177 -6.85 -2.61 -0.60
N THR A 178 -7.80 -1.87 -1.18
CA THR A 178 -8.73 -2.42 -2.17
C THR A 178 -7.97 -2.93 -3.40
N ALA A 179 -6.97 -2.20 -3.88
CA ALA A 179 -6.17 -2.61 -5.04
C ALA A 179 -5.42 -3.92 -4.81
N ASN A 180 -4.76 -4.08 -3.65
CA ASN A 180 -4.04 -5.31 -3.31
C ASN A 180 -5.00 -6.47 -2.99
N GLY A 181 -6.02 -6.20 -2.16
CA GLY A 181 -6.97 -7.19 -1.70
C GLY A 181 -7.76 -7.78 -2.88
N LEU A 182 -8.30 -6.93 -3.75
CA LEU A 182 -8.99 -7.40 -4.96
C LEU A 182 -8.05 -8.09 -5.94
N GLY A 183 -6.78 -7.69 -6.04
CA GLY A 183 -5.79 -8.41 -6.86
C GLY A 183 -5.60 -9.86 -6.42
N ILE A 184 -5.46 -10.08 -5.12
CA ILE A 184 -5.36 -11.42 -4.52
C ILE A 184 -6.64 -12.22 -4.78
N LEU A 185 -7.81 -11.62 -4.54
CA LEU A 185 -9.10 -12.30 -4.71
C LEU A 185 -9.39 -12.62 -6.18
N ALA A 186 -9.07 -11.70 -7.09
CA ALA A 186 -9.21 -11.89 -8.53
C ALA A 186 -8.29 -13.01 -9.02
N SER A 187 -7.03 -13.02 -8.60
CA SER A 187 -6.08 -14.11 -8.89
C SER A 187 -6.60 -15.47 -8.41
N ALA A 188 -7.06 -15.54 -7.16
CA ALA A 188 -7.65 -16.76 -6.61
C ALA A 188 -8.95 -17.19 -7.32
N TRP A 189 -9.75 -16.25 -7.81
CA TRP A 189 -10.97 -16.56 -8.57
C TRP A 189 -10.61 -17.11 -9.96
N VAL A 190 -9.79 -16.41 -10.74
CA VAL A 190 -9.37 -16.84 -12.09
C VAL A 190 -8.74 -18.24 -12.04
N ARG A 191 -7.87 -18.52 -11.07
CA ARG A 191 -7.23 -19.83 -10.95
C ARG A 191 -8.22 -20.95 -10.60
N ARG A 192 -9.22 -20.67 -9.74
CA ARG A 192 -10.28 -21.65 -9.42
C ARG A 192 -11.16 -21.94 -10.63
N SER A 193 -11.53 -20.92 -11.39
CA SER A 193 -12.33 -21.09 -12.61
C SER A 193 -11.60 -21.81 -13.74
N ALA A 194 -10.26 -21.87 -13.71
CA ALA A 194 -9.44 -22.55 -14.69
C ALA A 194 -9.13 -24.02 -14.35
N GLN A 195 -9.43 -24.49 -13.13
CA GLN A 195 -9.28 -25.90 -12.73
C GLN A 195 -10.62 -26.62 -12.97
N PRO A 196 -10.72 -27.57 -13.92
CA PRO A 196 -11.90 -28.43 -14.04
C PRO A 196 -12.03 -29.29 -12.77
N ASP A 197 -13.27 -29.54 -12.31
CA ASP A 197 -13.57 -30.44 -11.19
C ASP A 197 -12.90 -31.82 -11.40
N SER A 198 -11.72 -32.02 -10.81
CA SER A 198 -11.11 -33.36 -10.71
C SER A 198 -11.72 -34.07 -9.50
N GLY A 199 -12.90 -34.66 -9.71
CA GLY A 199 -13.44 -35.81 -8.96
C GLY A 199 -13.47 -35.70 -7.44
N ARG A 200 -14.63 -35.36 -6.87
CA ARG A 200 -15.01 -35.88 -5.55
C ARG A 200 -15.37 -37.36 -5.72
N PRO A 201 -14.76 -38.31 -4.99
CA PRO A 201 -15.29 -39.66 -4.92
C PRO A 201 -16.62 -39.59 -4.15
N GLY A 202 -17.67 -40.12 -4.78
CA GLY A 202 -18.95 -40.42 -4.13
C GLY A 202 -18.90 -41.71 -3.32
#